data_AF-A0A4S1EHR3-F1
#
_entry.id   AF-A0A4S1EHR3-F1
#
_cell.length_a   1.000
_cell.length_b   1.000
_cell.length_c   1.000
_cell.angle_alpha   90.00
_cell.angle_beta   90.00
_cell.angle_gamma   90.00
#
_symmetry.space_group_name_H-M   'P 1'
#
loop_
_entity.id
_entity.type
_entity.pdbx_description
1 polymer ?
#
loop_
_entity_poly.entity_id
_entity_poly.type
_entity_poly.pdbx_seq_one_letter_code
_entity_poly.pdbx_strand_id
1 'polypeptide(L)' 'MTRRFLSLFIGLIIPYASVMLGIYHFRFSTEFILGFPPLYFWVFLWFFLTTICISTAWLLDKKDYQDE' A
#
# COMPACT_ATOMS: atom_id res chain seq x y z
N MET A 1 -18.75 -14.53 0.46
CA MET A 1 -18.81 -13.37 1.39
C MET A 1 -17.55 -13.24 2.27
N THR A 2 -17.12 -14.29 2.98
CA THR A 2 -15.97 -14.23 3.94
C THR A 2 -14.61 -13.89 3.32
N ARG A 3 -14.33 -14.36 2.08
CA ARG A 3 -13.04 -14.08 1.40
C ARG A 3 -12.87 -12.62 0.98
N ARG A 4 -13.97 -11.92 0.66
CA ARG A 4 -13.98 -10.49 0.29
C ARG A 4 -13.61 -9.61 1.48
N PHE A 5 -14.19 -9.91 2.65
CA PHE A 5 -13.82 -9.24 3.91
C PHE A 5 -12.36 -9.48 4.28
N LEU A 6 -11.85 -10.71 4.11
CA LEU A 6 -10.45 -11.02 4.38
C LEU A 6 -9.51 -10.23 3.45
N SER A 7 -9.83 -10.13 2.15
CA SER A 7 -9.08 -9.32 1.19
C SER A 7 -9.12 -7.84 1.53
N LEU A 8 -10.27 -7.29 1.95
CA LEU A 8 -10.37 -5.91 2.40
C LEU A 8 -9.56 -5.66 3.68
N PHE A 9 -9.60 -6.60 4.62
CA PHE A 9 -8.83 -6.50 5.87
C PHE A 9 -7.32 -6.51 5.59
N ILE A 10 -6.86 -7.41 4.73
CA ILE A 10 -5.47 -7.44 4.24
C ILE A 10 -5.14 -6.15 3.50
N GLY A 11 -6.04 -5.67 2.64
CA GLY A 11 -5.86 -4.46 1.83
C GLY A 11 -5.88 -3.16 2.63
N LEU A 12 -6.33 -3.16 3.89
CA LEU A 12 -6.36 -1.99 4.77
C LEU A 12 -5.33 -2.07 5.90
N ILE A 13 -5.18 -3.23 6.53
CA ILE A 13 -4.24 -3.42 7.64
C ILE A 13 -2.79 -3.43 7.14
N ILE A 14 -2.50 -4.06 6.00
CA ILE A 14 -1.14 -4.04 5.44
C ILE A 14 -0.67 -2.60 5.15
N PRO A 15 -1.45 -1.73 4.47
CA PRO A 15 -1.04 -0.34 4.29
C PRO A 15 -0.84 0.41 5.58
N TYR A 16 -1.78 0.28 6.51
CA TYR A 16 -1.69 0.97 7.79
C TYR A 16 -0.42 0.54 8.56
N ALA A 17 -0.19 -0.76 8.68
CA ALA A 17 0.96 -1.31 9.39
C ALA A 17 2.28 -0.92 8.72
N SER A 18 2.35 -0.92 7.39
CA SER A 18 3.56 -0.55 6.65
C SER A 18 3.91 0.93 6.76
N VAL A 19 2.91 1.82 6.76
CA VAL A 19 3.14 3.25 7.03
C VAL A 19 3.66 3.44 8.45
N MET A 20 3.04 2.79 9.44
CA MET A 20 3.51 2.83 10.83
C MET A 20 4.95 2.30 10.98
N LEU A 21 5.29 1.19 10.32
CA LEU A 21 6.64 0.64 10.33
C LEU A 21 7.64 1.61 9.70
N GLY A 22 7.29 2.22 8.57
CA GLY A 22 8.13 3.22 7.92
C GLY A 22 8.41 4.41 8.84
N ILE A 23 7.37 4.93 9.50
CA ILE A 23 7.54 6.03 10.47
C ILE A 23 8.45 5.58 11.61
N TYR A 24 8.19 4.42 12.22
CA TYR A 24 8.98 3.93 13.34
C TYR A 24 10.46 3.73 12.97
N HIS A 25 10.72 3.16 11.79
CA HIS A 25 12.07 2.85 11.33
C HIS A 25 12.84 4.12 10.90
N PHE A 26 12.18 5.05 10.20
CA PHE A 26 12.84 6.23 9.65
C PHE A 26 12.79 7.47 10.57
N ARG A 27 12.15 7.42 11.75
CA ARG A 27 11.97 8.60 12.63
C ARG A 27 13.25 9.32 13.05
N PHE A 28 14.36 8.60 13.13
CA PHE A 28 15.67 9.16 13.53
C PHE A 28 16.68 9.15 12.38
N SER A 29 16.24 8.83 11.17
CA SER A 29 17.13 8.70 10.03
C SER A 29 17.46 10.10 9.50
N THR A 30 18.71 10.52 9.64
CA THR A 30 19.27 11.76 9.08
C THR A 30 19.87 11.54 7.68
N GLU A 31 19.88 10.30 7.21
CA GLU A 31 20.34 9.93 5.87
C GLU A 31 19.43 10.52 4.81
N PHE A 32 19.99 11.03 3.71
CA PHE A 32 19.21 11.50 2.57
C PHE A 32 19.19 10.43 1.48
N ILE A 33 18.00 10.02 1.06
CA ILE A 33 17.83 9.11 -0.09
C ILE A 33 17.56 9.98 -1.32
N LEU A 34 18.49 9.96 -2.29
CA LEU A 34 18.40 10.74 -3.54
C LEU A 34 18.21 12.26 -3.33
N GLY A 35 18.62 12.79 -2.17
CA GLY A 35 18.46 14.20 -1.80
C GLY A 35 17.19 14.52 -1.01
N PHE A 36 16.36 13.52 -0.67
CA PHE A 36 15.13 13.69 0.11
C PHE A 36 15.20 12.93 1.44
N PRO A 37 14.53 13.41 2.50
CA PRO A 37 14.43 12.65 3.74
C PRO A 37 13.74 11.28 3.52
N PRO A 38 14.21 10.20 4.17
CA PRO A 38 13.81 8.81 3.86
C PRO A 38 12.33 8.57 4.11
N LEU A 39 11.79 9.24 5.13
CA LEU A 39 10.37 9.16 5.47
C LEU A 39 9.48 9.64 4.32
N TYR A 40 9.85 10.74 3.64
CA TYR A 40 9.09 11.23 2.50
C TYR A 40 9.20 10.29 1.30
N PHE A 41 10.39 9.72 1.06
CA PHE A 41 10.57 8.71 0.02
C PHE A 41 9.68 7.48 0.27
N TRP A 42 9.60 7.00 1.52
CA TRP A 42 8.74 5.89 1.90
C TRP A 42 7.25 6.17 1.64
N VAL A 43 6.77 7.35 2.04
CA VAL A 43 5.38 7.78 1.79
C VAL A 43 5.12 7.95 0.28
N PHE A 44 6.08 8.46 -0.48
CA PHE A 44 5.98 8.56 -1.94
C PHE A 44 5.86 7.19 -2.61
N LEU A 45 6.62 6.20 -2.14
CA LEU A 45 6.52 4.82 -2.64
C LEU A 45 5.14 4.21 -2.36
N TRP A 46 4.52 4.59 -1.23
CA TRP A 46 3.16 4.22 -0.88
C TRP A 46 2.09 4.74 -1.86
N PHE A 47 2.30 5.88 -2.54
CA PHE A 47 1.37 6.35 -3.59
C PHE A 47 1.29 5.38 -4.77
N PHE A 48 2.44 4.87 -5.24
CA PHE A 48 2.46 3.89 -6.33
C PHE A 48 1.84 2.57 -5.89
N LEU A 49 2.15 2.12 -4.67
CA LEU A 49 1.60 0.86 -4.16
C LEU A 49 0.07 0.92 -4.00
N THR A 50 -0.47 2.06 -3.56
CA THR A 50 -1.91 2.28 -3.44
C THR A 50 -2.58 2.31 -4.82
N THR A 51 -1.95 2.96 -5.80
CA THR A 51 -2.42 2.96 -7.20
C THR A 51 -2.46 1.55 -7.78
N ILE A 52 -1.41 0.76 -7.57
CA ILE A 52 -1.35 -0.64 -8.00
C ILE A 52 -2.42 -1.46 -7.30
N CYS A 53 -2.64 -1.26 -6.00
CA CYS A 53 -3.66 -1.97 -5.24
C CYS A 53 -5.06 -1.74 -5.83
N ILE A 54 -5.43 -0.48 -6.11
CA ILE A 54 -6.69 -0.11 -6.75
C ILE A 54 -6.78 -0.69 -8.16
N SER A 55 -5.72 -0.55 -8.97
CA SER A 55 -5.70 -1.09 -10.33
C SER A 55 -5.87 -2.61 -10.36
N THR A 56 -5.24 -3.31 -9.41
CA THR A 56 -5.33 -4.77 -9.31
C THR A 56 -6.71 -5.19 -8.83
N ALA A 57 -7.29 -4.48 -7.86
CA ALA A 57 -8.67 -4.72 -7.43
C ALA A 57 -9.65 -4.55 -8.60
N TRP A 58 -9.47 -3.53 -9.43
CA TRP A 58 -10.33 -3.29 -10.59
C TRP A 58 -10.17 -4.36 -11.67
N LEU A 59 -8.96 -4.85 -11.92
CA LEU A 59 -8.71 -5.95 -12.87
C LEU A 59 -9.31 -7.28 -12.39
N LEU A 60 -9.25 -7.56 -11.10
CA LEU A 60 -9.85 -8.76 -10.51
C LEU A 60 -11.38 -8.70 -10.56
N ASP A 61 -11.96 -7.57 -10.18
CA ASP A 61 -13.42 -7.36 -10.21
C ASP A 61 -13.97 -7.38 -11.64
N LYS A 62 -13.24 -6.82 -12.62
CA LYS A 62 -13.58 -6.91 -14.04
C LYS A 62 -13.59 -8.34 -14.57
N LYS A 63 -12.71 -9.22 -14.08
CA LYS A 63 -12.71 -10.64 -14.46
C LYS A 63 -13.98 -11.32 -13.96
N ASP A 64 -14.30 -11.14 -12.68
CA ASP A 64 -15.49 -11.72 -12.03
C ASP A 64 -16.79 -11.36 -12.79
N TYR A 65 -16.87 -10.17 -13.39
CA TYR A 65 -18.04 -9.71 -14.18
C TYR A 65 -18.11 -10.24 -15.63
N GLN A 66 -17.01 -10.75 -16.20
CA GLN A 66 -17.02 -11.35 -17.54
C GLN A 66 -17.37 -12.85 -17.51
N ASP A 67 -17.42 -13.42 -16.31
CA ASP A 67 -17.70 -14.83 -16.05
C ASP A 67 -19.21 -15.08 -15.78
N GLU A 68 -20.02 -14.01 -15.74
CA GLU A 68 -21.50 -14.00 -15.65
C GLU A 68 -22.15 -13.70 -17.02
#